data_AF-A0A7D5P630-F1
#
_entry.id   AF-A0A7D5P630-F1
#
_cell.length_a   1.000
_cell.length_b   1.000
_cell.length_c   1.000
_cell.angle_alpha   90.00
_cell.angle_beta   90.00
_cell.angle_gamma   90.00
#
_symmetry.space_group_name_H-M   'P 1'
#
loop_
_entity.id
_entity.type
_entity.pdbx_description
1 polymer ?
#
loop_
_entity_poly.entity_id
_entity_poly.type
_entity_poly.pdbx_seq_one_letter_code
_entity_poly.pdbx_strand_id
1 'polypeptide(L)'
;MSEHESDTQEVTEAQISRAGVFGYDAKGRAHQFDRVRARIIVTVDGEVDHVEDLAQHRVVNWIDYVASKCGWIDQWWTNTDSLDSMQRHQAARARAADIQCQQAATEAAD
;
A
#
# COMPACT_ATOMS: atom_id res chain seq x y z
N MET A 1 14.15 20.34 -5.30
CA MET A 1 13.58 19.54 -6.40
C MET A 1 14.02 18.12 -6.12
N SER A 2 13.11 17.23 -5.71
CA SER A 2 13.45 15.84 -5.40
C SER A 2 12.96 14.99 -6.56
N GLU A 3 13.89 14.69 -7.45
CA GLU A 3 13.75 13.69 -8.50
C GLU A 3 13.43 12.36 -7.79
N HIS A 4 12.16 11.93 -7.87
CA HIS A 4 11.83 10.53 -7.63
C HIS A 4 12.25 9.79 -8.90
N GLU A 5 13.52 9.39 -8.95
CA GLU A 5 13.95 8.35 -9.87
C GLU A 5 13.12 7.11 -9.51
N SER A 6 12.13 6.80 -10.37
CA SER A 6 11.46 5.51 -10.35
C SER A 6 12.56 4.48 -10.57
N ASP A 7 13.03 3.89 -9.48
CA ASP A 7 13.88 2.72 -9.46
C ASP A 7 13.05 1.61 -10.14
N THR A 8 13.22 1.45 -11.46
CA THR A 8 12.60 0.36 -12.22
C THR A 8 13.31 -0.92 -11.82
N GLN A 9 13.09 -1.34 -10.57
CA GLN A 9 13.63 -2.56 -10.01
C GLN A 9 13.19 -3.69 -10.94
N GLU A 10 14.13 -4.56 -11.34
CA GLU A 10 13.85 -5.67 -12.27
C GLU A 10 12.78 -6.59 -11.67
N VAL A 11 11.51 -6.35 -12.01
CA VAL A 11 10.38 -7.19 -11.68
C VAL A 11 10.24 -8.22 -12.79
N THR A 12 10.38 -9.50 -12.45
CA THR A 12 10.27 -10.57 -13.44
C THR A 12 8.81 -10.79 -13.84
N GLU A 13 8.56 -11.30 -15.06
CA GLU A 13 7.19 -11.61 -15.53
C GLU A 13 6.42 -12.53 -14.57
N ALA A 14 7.12 -13.46 -13.91
CA ALA A 14 6.53 -14.33 -12.89
C ALA A 14 6.01 -13.55 -11.65
N GLN A 15 6.60 -12.39 -11.34
CA GLN A 15 6.18 -11.51 -10.25
C GLN A 15 4.98 -10.65 -10.64
N ILE A 16 4.91 -10.24 -11.91
CA ILE A 16 3.75 -9.56 -12.47
C ILE A 16 2.57 -10.53 -12.48
N SER A 17 2.76 -11.74 -13.02
CA SER A 17 1.72 -12.76 -13.15
C SER A 17 1.11 -13.20 -11.81
N ARG A 18 1.90 -13.25 -10.73
CA ARG A 18 1.39 -13.59 -9.39
C ARG A 18 0.74 -12.42 -8.67
N ALA A 19 1.02 -11.18 -9.08
CA ALA A 19 0.46 -9.99 -8.47
C ALA A 19 -0.99 -9.85 -8.93
N GLY A 20 -1.92 -9.71 -7.99
CA GLY A 20 -3.32 -9.54 -8.33
C GLY A 20 -3.56 -8.14 -8.89
N VAL A 21 -4.07 -8.03 -10.12
CA VAL A 21 -4.55 -6.76 -10.66
C VAL A 21 -5.75 -6.31 -9.82
N PHE A 22 -5.72 -5.07 -9.34
CA PHE A 22 -6.77 -4.51 -8.51
C PHE A 22 -7.44 -3.27 -9.11
N GLY A 23 -6.97 -2.79 -10.27
CA GLY A 23 -7.67 -1.75 -11.03
C GLY A 23 -6.89 -1.29 -12.26
N TYR A 24 -7.60 -0.54 -13.10
CA TYR A 24 -7.08 0.13 -14.29
C TYR A 24 -7.33 1.63 -14.18
N ASP A 25 -6.29 2.44 -14.35
CA ASP A 25 -6.42 3.89 -14.31
C ASP A 25 -6.82 4.50 -15.67
N ALA A 26 -7.20 5.78 -15.68
CA ALA A 26 -7.62 6.48 -16.90
C ALA A 26 -6.52 6.62 -17.97
N LYS A 27 -5.28 6.27 -17.65
CA LYS A 27 -4.15 6.24 -18.59
C LYS A 27 -3.93 4.86 -19.20
N GLY A 28 -4.79 3.89 -18.87
CA GLY A 28 -4.68 2.51 -19.36
C GLY A 28 -3.65 1.67 -18.58
N ARG A 29 -3.20 2.14 -17.41
CA ARG A 29 -2.22 1.41 -16.60
C ARG A 29 -2.92 0.42 -15.68
N ALA A 30 -2.42 -0.81 -15.64
CA ALA A 30 -2.87 -1.84 -14.73
C ALA A 30 -2.11 -1.74 -13.40
N HIS A 31 -2.82 -1.63 -12.29
CA HIS A 31 -2.24 -1.61 -10.95
C HIS A 31 -2.39 -2.97 -10.29
N GLN A 32 -1.27 -3.53 -9.86
CA GLN A 32 -1.18 -4.87 -9.30
C GLN A 32 -0.56 -4.82 -7.92
N PHE A 33 -1.00 -5.68 -7.01
CA PHE A 33 -0.43 -5.79 -5.68
C PHE A 33 0.12 -7.19 -5.42
N ASP A 34 1.43 -7.25 -5.20
CA ASP A 34 2.12 -8.43 -4.72
C ASP A 34 2.06 -8.46 -3.18
N ARG A 35 1.18 -9.30 -2.65
CA ARG A 35 0.98 -9.45 -1.20
C ARG A 35 2.19 -10.07 -0.49
N VAL A 36 2.98 -10.90 -1.18
CA VAL A 36 4.12 -11.61 -0.58
C VAL A 36 5.27 -10.66 -0.34
N ARG A 37 5.50 -9.74 -1.29
CA ARG A 37 6.57 -8.74 -1.19
C ARG A 37 6.11 -7.37 -0.72
N ALA A 38 4.81 -7.20 -0.50
CA ALA A 38 4.19 -5.92 -0.15
C ALA A 38 4.60 -4.83 -1.14
N ARG A 39 4.27 -5.04 -2.42
CA ARG A 39 4.74 -4.21 -3.54
C ARG A 39 3.62 -3.94 -4.53
N ILE A 40 3.51 -2.70 -4.97
CA ILE A 40 2.69 -2.27 -6.09
C ILE A 40 3.52 -2.37 -7.36
N ILE A 41 2.95 -2.98 -8.38
CA ILE A 41 3.51 -3.04 -9.74
C ILE A 41 2.49 -2.39 -10.66
N VAL A 42 2.93 -1.40 -11.42
CA VAL A 42 2.13 -0.70 -12.42
C VAL A 42 2.66 -1.09 -13.78
N THR A 43 1.77 -1.57 -14.66
CA THR A 43 2.15 -1.94 -16.02
C THR A 43 1.32 -1.22 -17.06
N VAL A 44 1.91 -0.92 -18.21
CA VAL A 44 1.25 -0.40 -19.41
C VAL A 44 1.63 -1.29 -20.58
N ASP A 45 0.64 -1.78 -21.34
CA ASP A 45 0.86 -2.68 -22.48
C ASP A 45 1.73 -3.92 -22.17
N GLY A 46 1.70 -4.40 -20.92
CA GLY A 46 2.49 -5.54 -20.44
C GLY A 46 3.89 -5.18 -19.91
N GLU A 47 4.34 -3.96 -20.12
CA GLU A 47 5.63 -3.45 -19.63
C GLU A 47 5.49 -2.78 -18.26
N VAL A 48 6.52 -2.88 -17.42
CA VAL A 48 6.54 -2.26 -16.09
C VAL A 48 6.78 -0.76 -16.23
N ASP A 49 5.78 0.04 -15.84
CA ASP A 49 5.85 1.51 -15.77
C ASP A 49 6.41 1.97 -14.42
N HIS A 50 6.02 1.31 -13.32
CA HIS A 50 6.40 1.74 -11.98
C HIS A 50 6.31 0.60 -10.96
N VAL A 51 7.17 0.68 -9.95
CA VAL A 51 7.22 -0.28 -8.84
C VAL A 51 7.37 0.49 -7.54
N GLU A 52 6.52 0.19 -6.54
CA GLU A 52 6.60 0.80 -5.22
C GLU A 52 6.48 -0.26 -4.13
N ASP A 53 7.44 -0.28 -3.20
CA ASP A 53 7.32 -1.09 -1.98
C ASP A 53 6.33 -0.41 -1.03
N LEU A 54 5.18 -1.05 -0.85
CA LEU A 54 4.05 -0.51 -0.13
C LEU A 54 3.40 -1.59 0.74
N ALA A 55 3.47 -1.41 2.06
CA ALA A 55 2.80 -2.30 3.00
C ALA A 55 1.30 -2.43 2.68
N GLN A 56 0.73 -3.62 2.86
CA GLN A 56 -0.67 -3.91 2.50
C GLN A 56 -1.67 -2.88 3.07
N HIS A 57 -1.47 -2.43 4.32
CA HIS A 57 -2.36 -1.45 4.95
C HIS A 57 -2.26 -0.04 4.34
N ARG A 58 -1.25 0.23 3.50
CA ARG A 58 -1.04 1.48 2.78
C ARG A 58 -1.50 1.44 1.33
N VAL A 59 -1.91 0.29 0.81
CA VAL A 59 -2.48 0.16 -0.56
C VAL A 59 -3.70 1.06 -0.75
N VAL A 60 -4.45 1.32 0.33
CA VAL A 60 -5.55 2.31 0.36
C VAL A 60 -5.07 3.70 -0.01
N ASN A 61 -3.93 4.13 0.52
CA ASN A 61 -3.36 5.44 0.23
C ASN A 61 -2.93 5.54 -1.24
N TRP A 62 -2.42 4.44 -1.81
CA TRP A 62 -2.11 4.37 -3.24
C TRP A 62 -3.38 4.48 -4.09
N ILE A 63 -4.45 3.80 -3.68
CA ILE A 63 -5.75 3.88 -4.33
C ILE A 63 -6.27 5.32 -4.37
N ASP A 64 -6.25 6.01 -3.22
CA ASP A 64 -6.68 7.39 -3.10
C ASP A 64 -5.78 8.32 -3.94
N TYR A 65 -4.48 8.05 -3.95
CA TYR A 65 -3.50 8.76 -4.77
C TYR A 65 -3.84 8.64 -6.26
N VAL A 66 -4.01 7.43 -6.80
CA VAL A 66 -4.36 7.21 -8.21
C VAL A 66 -5.70 7.86 -8.55
N ALA A 67 -6.71 7.73 -7.68
CA ALA A 67 -8.00 8.36 -7.85
C ALA A 67 -7.86 9.90 -7.98
N SER A 68 -7.02 10.52 -7.15
CA SER A 68 -6.80 11.97 -7.18
C SER A 68 -5.93 12.46 -8.34
N LYS A 69 -4.99 11.64 -8.82
CA LYS A 69 -3.99 12.07 -9.82
C LYS A 69 -4.41 11.78 -11.25
N CYS A 70 -5.04 10.64 -11.48
CA CYS A 70 -5.30 10.13 -12.82
C CYS A 70 -6.74 9.62 -12.97
N GLY A 71 -7.38 9.22 -11.87
CA GLY A 71 -8.71 8.60 -11.89
C GLY A 71 -8.67 7.13 -12.28
N TRP A 72 -9.70 6.39 -11.88
CA TRP A 72 -9.88 4.97 -12.18
C TRP A 72 -10.86 4.80 -13.35
N ILE A 73 -10.56 3.90 -14.29
CA ILE A 73 -11.55 3.36 -15.24
C ILE A 73 -12.39 2.32 -14.50
N ASP A 74 -11.72 1.39 -13.84
CA ASP A 74 -12.35 0.33 -13.06
C ASP A 74 -11.42 -0.07 -11.89
N GLN A 75 -12.01 -0.41 -10.76
CA GLN A 75 -11.30 -0.72 -9.53
C GLN A 75 -12.02 -1.83 -8.76
N TRP A 76 -11.29 -2.89 -8.44
CA TRP A 76 -11.84 -4.09 -7.78
C TRP A 76 -11.33 -4.29 -6.36
N TRP A 77 -10.49 -3.37 -5.88
CA TRP A 77 -10.05 -3.38 -4.50
C TRP A 77 -11.20 -3.00 -3.57
N THR A 78 -11.88 -4.00 -3.02
CA THR A 78 -12.94 -3.79 -2.04
C THR A 78 -12.33 -3.40 -0.70
N ASN A 79 -12.39 -2.10 -0.43
CA ASN A 79 -11.83 -1.47 0.75
C ASN A 79 -12.67 -1.68 2.02
N THR A 80 -13.70 -2.53 1.98
CA THR A 80 -14.71 -2.67 3.04
C THR A 80 -14.10 -3.09 4.38
N ASP A 81 -12.90 -3.68 4.39
CA ASP A 81 -12.16 -4.01 5.61
C ASP A 81 -11.11 -2.97 6.04
N SER A 82 -10.69 -2.03 5.17
CA SER A 82 -9.45 -1.29 5.41
C SER A 82 -9.62 -0.02 6.24
N LEU A 83 -10.74 0.72 6.11
CA LEU A 83 -11.01 1.88 6.95
C LEU A 83 -11.16 1.43 8.41
N ASP A 84 -11.96 0.37 8.62
CA ASP A 84 -12.12 -0.28 9.92
C ASP A 84 -10.82 -0.91 10.42
N SER A 85 -10.00 -1.50 9.55
CA SER A 85 -8.71 -2.08 9.95
C SER A 85 -7.65 -1.03 10.27
N MET A 86 -7.62 0.11 9.57
CA MET A 86 -6.72 1.22 9.87
C MET A 86 -7.12 1.88 11.19
N GLN A 87 -8.41 2.07 11.43
CA GLN A 87 -8.92 2.60 12.69
C GLN A 87 -8.63 1.63 13.86
N ARG A 88 -8.85 0.33 13.66
CA ARG A 88 -8.47 -0.72 14.64
C ARG A 88 -6.96 -0.76 14.90
N HIS A 89 -6.15 -0.62 13.86
CA HIS A 89 -4.69 -0.61 13.99
C HIS A 89 -4.17 0.64 14.73
N GLN A 90 -4.70 1.82 14.42
CA GLN A 90 -4.39 3.06 15.16
C GLN A 90 -4.81 2.96 16.62
N ALA A 91 -6.00 2.42 16.90
CA ALA A 91 -6.46 2.20 18.27
C ALA A 91 -5.59 1.18 19.02
N ALA A 92 -5.16 0.10 18.37
CA ALA A 92 -4.24 -0.88 18.96
C ALA A 92 -2.87 -0.27 19.26
N ARG A 93 -2.34 0.58 18.36
CA ARG A 93 -1.07 1.29 18.56
C ARG A 93 -1.13 2.27 19.72
N ALA A 94 -2.23 3.02 19.85
CA ALA A 94 -2.44 3.94 20.98
C ALA A 94 -2.47 3.17 22.31
N ARG A 95 -3.25 2.08 22.39
CA ARG A 95 -3.31 1.23 23.58
C ARG A 95 -1.96 0.63 23.96
N ALA A 96 -1.16 0.20 22.99
CA ALA A 96 0.17 -0.33 23.26
C ALA A 96 1.11 0.73 23.86
N ALA A 97 1.03 1.98 23.38
CA ALA A 97 1.81 3.09 23.94
C ALA A 97 1.37 3.45 25.38
N ASP A 98 0.07 3.41 25.66
CA ASP A 98 -0.46 3.65 27.01
C ASP A 98 0.02 2.57 28.01
N ILE A 99 0.00 1.30 27.61
CA ILE A 99 0.50 0.19 28.43
C ILE A 99 1.98 0.36 28.73
N GLN A 100 2.79 0.73 27.73
CA GLN A 100 4.22 0.98 27.91
C GLN A 100 4.50 2.14 28.89
N CYS A 101 3.73 3.22 28.82
CA CYS A 101 3.87 4.33 29.76
C CYS A 101 3.47 3.92 31.19
N GLN A 102 2.40 3.15 31.35
CA GLN A 102 1.98 2.66 32.66
C GLN A 102 3.01 1.70 33.29
N GLN A 103 3.60 0.82 32.48
CA GLN A 103 4.68 -0.07 32.92
C GLN A 103 5.91 0.72 33.36
N ALA A 104 6.36 1.68 32.54
CA ALA A 104 7.50 2.53 32.89
C ALA A 104 7.28 3.39 34.15
N ALA A 105 6.05 3.90 34.35
CA ALA A 105 5.70 4.65 35.55
C ALA A 105 5.66 3.76 36.81
N THR A 106 5.33 2.48 36.67
CA THR A 106 5.32 1.52 37.78
C THR A 106 6.75 1.12 38.14
N GLU A 107 7.61 0.85 37.15
CA GLU A 107 9.02 0.50 37.35
C GLU A 107 9.87 1.67 37.91
N ALA A 108 9.47 2.92 37.67
CA ALA A 108 10.15 4.10 38.23
C ALA A 108 9.69 4.46 39.66
N ALA A 109 8.67 3.78 40.18
CA ALA A 109 8.09 4.01 41.50
C ALA A 109 8.48 2.94 42.54
N ASP A 110 9.15 1.85 42.12
CA ASP A 110 9.89 0.89 42.95
C ASP A 110 11.35 1.35 43.14
#